data_AF-A0A938PNX7-F1
#
_entry.id   AF-A0A938PNX7-F1
#
_cell.length_a   1.000
_cell.length_b   1.000
_cell.length_c   1.000
_cell.angle_alpha   90.00
_cell.angle_beta   90.00
_cell.angle_gamma   90.00
#
_symmetry.space_group_name_H-M   'P 1'
#
loop_
_entity.id
_entity.type
_entity.pdbx_description
1 polymer ?
#
loop_
_entity_poly.entity_id
_entity_poly.type
_entity_poly.pdbx_seq_one_letter_code
_entity_poly.pdbx_strand_id
1 'polypeptide(L)'
;MSVERRRTAVVQGVIEELIAGGKATVRPGDVCTLLREKGLPMGTWEVRAEFTRLESEGVIRIDPASAAWTLSPSAAESRRAGG
;
A
#
# COMPACT_ATOMS: atom_id res chain seq x y z
N MET A 1 -12.51 -0.79 -16.04
CA MET A 1 -11.69 -0.20 -14.95
C MET A 1 -10.94 1.00 -15.52
N SER A 2 -10.91 2.14 -14.82
CA SER A 2 -10.07 3.28 -15.23
C SER A 2 -8.59 2.98 -14.98
N VAL A 3 -7.70 3.71 -15.66
CA VAL A 3 -6.24 3.60 -15.48
C VAL A 3 -5.86 3.84 -14.02
N GLU A 4 -6.51 4.80 -13.35
CA GLU A 4 -6.28 5.09 -11.93
C GLU A 4 -6.64 3.91 -11.04
N ARG A 5 -7.82 3.29 -11.22
CA ARG A 5 -8.20 2.12 -10.41
C ARG A 5 -7.23 0.95 -10.58
N ARG A 6 -6.73 0.72 -11.81
CA ARG A 6 -5.71 -0.31 -12.06
C ARG A 6 -4.41 0.05 -11.32
N ARG A 7 -4.02 1.32 -11.32
CA ARG A 7 -2.83 1.81 -10.62
C ARG A 7 -2.96 1.66 -9.10
N THR A 8 -4.09 2.06 -8.53
CA THR A 8 -4.40 1.88 -7.10
C THR A 8 -4.30 0.42 -6.69
N ALA A 9 -4.90 -0.49 -7.48
CA ALA A 9 -4.86 -1.92 -7.20
C ALA A 9 -3.43 -2.50 -7.25
N VAL A 10 -2.60 -2.04 -8.19
CA VAL A 10 -1.18 -2.43 -8.28
C VAL A 10 -0.41 -1.97 -7.03
N VAL A 11 -0.58 -0.72 -6.61
CA VAL A 11 0.06 -0.18 -5.40
C VAL A 11 -0.42 -0.92 -4.15
N GLN A 12 -1.71 -1.18 -4.03
CA GLN A 12 -2.28 -1.95 -2.93
C GLN A 12 -1.66 -3.35 -2.83
N GLY A 13 -1.60 -4.09 -3.94
CA GLY A 13 -1.03 -5.44 -3.94
C GLY A 13 0.44 -5.45 -3.51
N VAL A 14 1.22 -4.43 -3.90
CA VAL A 14 2.62 -4.27 -3.46
C VAL A 14 2.72 -3.97 -1.96
N ILE A 15 1.83 -3.12 -1.42
CA ILE A 15 1.77 -2.85 0.03
C ILE A 15 1.46 -4.14 0.79
N GLU A 16 0.48 -4.92 0.31
CA GLU A 16 0.09 -6.19 0.92
C GLU A 16 1.24 -7.20 0.90
N GLU A 17 1.96 -7.32 -0.22
CA GLU A 17 3.13 -8.19 -0.36
C GLU A 17 4.27 -7.80 0.60
N LEU A 18 4.56 -6.50 0.73
CA LEU A 18 5.58 -6.02 1.66
C LEU A 18 5.24 -6.37 3.12
N ILE A 19 3.96 -6.24 3.48
CA ILE A 19 3.49 -6.56 4.83
C ILE A 19 3.48 -8.08 5.06
N ALA A 20 3.05 -8.86 4.07
CA ALA A 20 3.12 -10.32 4.11
C ALA A 20 4.58 -10.82 4.22
N GLY A 21 5.53 -10.09 3.64
CA GLY A 21 6.97 -10.30 3.81
C GLY A 21 7.54 -9.89 5.18
N GLY A 22 6.70 -9.50 6.13
CA GLY A 22 7.09 -9.19 7.50
C GLY A 22 7.44 -7.73 7.77
N LYS A 23 7.24 -6.81 6.81
CA LYS A 23 7.37 -5.37 7.12
C LYS A 23 6.21 -4.92 8.00
N ALA A 24 6.54 -4.45 9.21
CA ALA A 24 5.58 -3.81 10.10
C ALA A 24 5.03 -2.48 9.55
N THR A 25 5.84 -1.79 8.75
CA THR A 25 5.49 -0.49 8.17
C THR A 25 5.93 -0.39 6.72
N VAL A 26 5.14 0.29 5.90
CA VAL A 26 5.41 0.50 4.49
C VAL A 26 5.64 1.98 4.21
N ARG A 27 6.65 2.29 3.39
CA ARG A 27 6.90 3.65 2.88
C ARG A 27 6.72 3.69 1.36
N PRO A 28 6.38 4.86 0.77
CA PRO A 28 6.32 4.98 -0.70
C PRO A 28 7.59 4.53 -1.42
N GLY A 29 8.77 4.74 -0.80
CA GLY A 29 10.04 4.27 -1.34
C GLY A 29 10.14 2.74 -1.43
N ASP A 30 9.62 2.02 -0.43
CA ASP A 30 9.59 0.54 -0.44
C ASP A 30 8.75 0.02 -1.59
N VAL A 31 7.57 0.63 -1.79
CA VAL A 31 6.66 0.31 -2.89
C VAL A 31 7.33 0.62 -4.24
N CYS A 32 8.00 1.76 -4.38
CA CYS A 32 8.73 2.09 -5.60
C CYS A 32 9.84 1.07 -5.90
N THR A 33 10.55 0.59 -4.89
CA THR A 33 11.59 -0.45 -5.06
C THR A 33 10.98 -1.74 -5.58
N LEU A 34 9.96 -2.28 -4.92
CA LEU A 34 9.33 -3.54 -5.33
C LEU A 34 8.61 -3.42 -6.69
N LEU A 35 8.03 -2.26 -7.01
CA LEU A 35 7.47 -1.98 -8.34
C LEU A 35 8.52 -2.03 -9.45
N ARG A 36 9.74 -1.51 -9.20
CA ARG A 36 10.85 -1.60 -10.17
C ARG A 36 11.30 -3.04 -10.36
N GLU A 37 11.42 -3.81 -9.28
CA GLU A 37 11.78 -5.23 -9.34
C GLU A 37 10.75 -6.05 -10.14
N LYS A 38 9.48 -5.67 -10.10
CA LYS A 38 8.38 -6.27 -10.89
C LYS A 38 8.27 -5.75 -12.32
N GLY A 39 9.16 -4.87 -12.77
CA GLY A 39 9.12 -4.29 -14.12
C GLY A 39 7.96 -3.31 -14.35
N LEU A 40 7.38 -2.76 -13.27
CA LEU A 40 6.26 -1.81 -13.29
C LEU A 40 6.66 -0.49 -12.61
N PRO A 41 7.72 0.20 -13.06
CA PRO A 41 8.22 1.39 -12.39
C PRO A 41 7.13 2.47 -12.33
N MET A 42 7.01 3.10 -11.16
CA MET A 42 6.09 4.20 -10.91
C MET A 42 6.81 5.33 -10.19
N GLY A 43 6.42 6.57 -10.47
CA GLY A 43 7.01 7.74 -9.82
C GLY A 43 6.64 7.80 -8.34
N THR A 44 7.56 8.27 -7.50
CA THR A 44 7.31 8.43 -6.05
C THR A 44 6.09 9.29 -5.76
N TRP A 45 5.84 10.33 -6.57
CA TRP A 45 4.66 11.19 -6.43
C TRP A 45 3.36 10.48 -6.82
N GLU A 46 3.40 9.62 -7.83
CA GLU A 46 2.24 8.80 -8.22
C GLU A 46 1.91 7.80 -7.11
N VAL A 47 2.92 7.11 -6.57
CA VAL A 47 2.74 6.19 -5.43
C VAL A 47 2.17 6.93 -4.21
N ARG A 48 2.65 8.15 -3.92
CA ARG A 48 2.10 8.98 -2.83
C ARG A 48 0.63 9.34 -3.05
N ALA A 49 0.23 9.65 -4.28
CA ALA A 49 -1.16 9.92 -4.59
C ALA A 49 -2.05 8.68 -4.34
N GLU A 50 -1.56 7.49 -4.69
CA GLU A 50 -2.27 6.24 -4.41
C GLU A 50 -2.33 5.93 -2.91
N PHE A 51 -1.31 6.27 -2.12
CA PHE A 51 -1.37 6.15 -0.67
C PHE A 51 -2.47 7.01 -0.05
N THR A 52 -2.58 8.29 -0.45
CA THR A 52 -3.68 9.16 -0.01
C THR A 52 -5.04 8.59 -0.39
N ARG A 53 -5.16 7.98 -1.56
CA ARG A 53 -6.40 7.33 -1.99
C ARG A 53 -6.74 6.12 -1.12
N LEU A 54 -5.78 5.21 -0.93
CA LEU A 54 -5.94 4.02 -0.10
C LEU A 54 -6.23 4.37 1.36
N GLU A 55 -5.69 5.48 1.86
CA GLU A 55 -6.04 6.03 3.17
C GLU A 55 -7.50 6.47 3.23
N SER A 56 -7.95 7.24 2.23
CA SER A 56 -9.34 7.72 2.16
C SER A 56 -10.35 6.58 2.00
N GLU A 57 -9.93 5.48 1.39
CA GLU A 57 -10.69 4.23 1.25
C GLU A 57 -10.59 3.34 2.52
N GLY A 58 -9.79 3.75 3.51
CA GLY A 58 -9.65 3.06 4.79
C GLY A 58 -8.85 1.76 4.72
N VAL A 59 -8.08 1.54 3.65
CA VAL A 59 -7.25 0.35 3.42
C VAL A 59 -5.96 0.42 4.25
N ILE A 60 -5.32 1.58 4.24
CA ILE A 60 -4.12 1.88 5.02
C ILE A 60 -4.36 3.09 5.94
N ARG A 61 -3.49 3.28 6.92
CA ARG A 61 -3.44 4.50 7.75
C ARG A 61 -2.00 4.94 7.91
N ILE A 62 -1.78 6.25 7.97
CA ILE A 62 -0.49 6.79 8.38
C ILE A 62 -0.41 6.84 9.91
N ASP A 63 0.70 6.34 10.46
CA ASP A 63 1.08 6.63 11.83
C ASP A 63 1.74 8.03 11.87
N PRO A 64 1.11 9.03 12.52
CA PRO A 64 1.62 10.39 12.56
C PRO A 64 2.95 10.51 13.33
N ALA A 65 3.29 9.56 14.21
CA ALA A 65 4.54 9.59 14.97
C ALA A 65 5.75 9.12 14.15
N SER A 66 5.55 8.10 13.30
CA SER A 66 6.63 7.50 12.51
C SER A 66 6.61 7.85 11.02
N ALA A 67 5.56 8.57 10.56
CA ALA A 67 5.25 8.84 9.16
C ALA A 67 5.22 7.56 8.29
N ALA A 68 4.91 6.44 8.92
CA ALA A 68 4.93 5.12 8.30
C ALA A 68 3.50 4.63 8.09
N TRP A 69 3.29 3.88 7.02
CA TRP A 69 1.95 3.41 6.65
C TRP A 69 1.76 1.98 7.12
N THR A 70 0.61 1.72 7.73
CA THR A 70 0.20 0.39 8.18
C THR A 70 -1.15 0.04 7.57
N LEU A 71 -1.49 -1.24 7.51
CA LEU A 71 -2.86 -1.62 7.15
C LEU A 71 -3.83 -1.15 8.21
N SER A 72 -5.01 -0.73 7.76
CA SER A 72 -6.09 -0.35 8.66
C SER A 72 -6.55 -1.57 9.46
N PRO A 73 -6.90 -1.42 10.75
CA PRO A 73 -7.40 -2.52 11.59
C PRO A 73 -8.56 -3.28 10.97
N SER A 74 -9.48 -2.60 10.27
CA SER A 74 -10.60 -3.21 9.56
C SER A 74 -10.13 -4.18 8.45
N ALA A 75 -9.15 -3.76 7.64
CA ALA A 75 -8.53 -4.59 6.63
C ALA A 75 -7.70 -5.74 7.24
N ALA A 76 -7.14 -5.54 8.44
CA ALA A 76 -6.42 -6.58 9.18
C ALA A 76 -7.38 -7.61 9.81
N GLU A 77 -8.54 -7.20 10.33
CA GLU A 77 -9.54 -8.06 10.96
C GLU A 77 -10.29 -8.94 9.96
N SER A 78 -10.66 -8.40 8.79
CA SER A 78 -11.25 -9.22 7.72
C SER A 78 -10.38 -10.40 7.30
N ARG A 79 -9.06 -10.35 7.57
CA ARG A 79 -8.13 -11.46 7.32
C ARG A 79 -8.02 -12.47 8.46
N ARG A 80 -8.27 -12.08 9.72
CA ARG A 80 -8.30 -13.03 10.84
C ARG A 80 -9.56 -13.88 10.86
N ALA A 81 -10.66 -13.37 10.29
CA ALA A 81 -11.95 -14.06 10.25
C ALA A 81 -12.10 -15.05 9.08
N GLY A 82 -11.13 -15.10 8.15
CA GLY A 82 -11.18 -15.95 6.96
C GLY A 82 -10.11 -17.06 6.89
N GLY A 83 -9.51 -17.42 8.03
CA GLY A 83 -8.50 -18.48 8.15
C GLY A 83 -9.09 -19.81 8.59
#